data_AF-A0A9E5IZR8-F1
#
_entry.id   AF-A0A9E5IZR8-F1
#
_cell.length_a   1.000
_cell.length_b   1.000
_cell.length_c   1.000
_cell.angle_alpha   90.00
_cell.angle_beta   90.00
_cell.angle_gamma   90.00
#
_symmetry.space_group_name_H-M   'P 1'
#
loop_
_entity.id
_entity.type
_entity.pdbx_description
1 polymer ?
#
loop_
_entity_poly.entity_id
_entity_poly.type
_entity_poly.pdbx_seq_one_letter_code
_entity_poly.pdbx_strand_id
1 'polypeptide(L)'
;MDWLIIFFTFVFGTIIGSFLNVVSLRYNTGMGVNGRSRCFSCGKTLRWMELVPILSFVWQMGKCRKCETRISWQYPLIEAVAGL
;
A
#
# COMPACT_ATOMS: atom_id res chain seq x y z
N MET A 1 10.49 -22.23 17.47
CA MET A 1 9.06 -21.95 17.27
C MET A 1 8.79 -20.45 17.10
N ASP A 2 9.62 -19.60 17.69
CA ASP A 2 9.42 -18.14 17.77
C ASP A 2 9.60 -17.41 16.43
N TRP A 3 10.58 -17.79 15.61
CA TRP A 3 10.78 -17.20 14.28
C TRP A 3 9.59 -17.37 13.34
N LEU A 4 8.88 -18.48 13.46
CA LEU A 4 7.70 -18.77 12.67
C LEU A 4 6.56 -17.80 13.06
N ILE A 5 6.37 -17.60 14.37
CA ILE A 5 5.38 -16.66 14.90
C ILE A 5 5.70 -15.23 14.47
N ILE A 6 6.96 -14.78 14.60
CA ILE A 6 7.38 -13.43 14.18
C ILE A 6 7.13 -13.22 12.69
N PHE A 7 7.48 -14.21 11.85
CA PHE A 7 7.25 -14.13 10.41
C PHE A 7 5.75 -13.99 10.07
N PHE A 8 4.88 -14.80 10.69
CA PHE A 8 3.45 -14.73 10.45
C PHE A 8 2.83 -13.41 10.94
N THR A 9 3.23 -12.92 12.11
CA THR A 9 2.80 -11.61 12.64
C THR A 9 3.23 -10.49 11.70
N PHE A 10 4.45 -10.55 11.17
CA PHE A 10 4.96 -9.56 10.23
C PHE A 10 4.19 -9.53 8.91
N VAL A 11 3.93 -10.70 8.34
CA VAL A 11 3.12 -10.81 7.12
C VAL A 11 1.71 -10.28 7.36
N PHE A 12 1.06 -10.64 8.47
CA PHE A 12 -0.26 -10.11 8.79
C PHE A 12 -0.25 -8.59 9.00
N GLY A 13 0.74 -8.08 9.73
CA GLY A 13 0.90 -6.65 10.01
C GLY A 13 1.07 -5.82 8.74
N THR A 14 1.90 -6.28 7.79
CA THR A 14 2.06 -5.62 6.49
C THR A 14 0.79 -5.65 5.64
N ILE A 15 0.00 -6.73 5.68
CA ILE A 15 -1.30 -6.83 5.00
C ILE A 15 -2.30 -5.82 5.58
N ILE A 16 -2.41 -5.76 6.91
CA ILE A 16 -3.29 -4.83 7.61
C ILE A 16 -2.87 -3.39 7.33
N GLY A 17 -1.57 -3.08 7.43
CA GLY A 17 -1.02 -1.76 7.13
C GLY A 17 -1.34 -1.31 5.70
N SER A 18 -1.22 -2.21 4.72
CA SER A 18 -1.55 -1.92 3.32
C SER A 18 -3.05 -1.64 3.12
N PHE A 19 -3.92 -2.42 3.78
CA PHE A 19 -5.36 -2.19 3.74
C PHE A 19 -5.74 -0.84 4.38
N LEU A 20 -5.17 -0.52 5.55
CA LEU A 20 -5.37 0.77 6.22
C LEU A 20 -4.90 1.94 5.36
N ASN A 21 -3.82 1.77 4.59
CA ASN A 21 -3.37 2.76 3.61
C ASN A 21 -4.42 3.03 2.53
N VAL A 22 -5.04 1.98 1.98
CA VAL A 22 -6.12 2.13 1.00
C VAL A 22 -7.33 2.82 1.62
N VAL A 23 -7.68 2.47 2.86
CA VAL A 23 -8.80 3.09 3.59
C VAL A 23 -8.51 4.56 3.87
N SER A 24 -7.33 4.89 4.39
CA SER A 24 -6.89 6.27 4.66
C SER A 24 -6.89 7.12 3.40
N LEU A 25 -6.40 6.58 2.29
CA LEU A 25 -6.37 7.27 1.00
C LEU A 25 -7.78 7.51 0.42
N ARG A 26 -8.76 6.66 0.74
CA ARG A 26 -10.17 6.86 0.36
C ARG A 26 -10.98 7.61 1.42
N TYR A 27 -10.41 7.82 2.61
CA TYR A 27 -11.05 8.52 3.70
C TYR A 27 -11.43 9.93 3.24
N ASN A 28 -12.68 10.33 3.48
CA ASN A 28 -13.24 11.63 3.08
C ASN A 28 -13.39 11.87 1.55
N THR A 29 -13.25 10.83 0.70
CA THR A 29 -13.46 10.97 -0.76
C THR A 29 -14.84 10.51 -1.25
N GLY A 30 -15.69 9.97 -0.37
CA GLY A 30 -17.00 9.39 -0.73
C GLY A 30 -16.93 8.10 -1.56
N MET A 31 -15.73 7.65 -1.93
CA MET A 31 -15.51 6.40 -2.65
C MET A 31 -15.51 5.21 -1.68
N GLY A 32 -16.38 4.23 -1.93
CA GLY A 32 -16.41 2.99 -1.14
C GLY A 32 -15.12 2.18 -1.27
N VAL A 33 -14.92 1.24 -0.34
CA VAL A 33 -13.79 0.29 -0.38
C VAL A 33 -13.95 -0.74 -1.52
N ASN A 34 -15.20 -0.97 -1.96
CA ASN A 34 -15.55 -1.81 -3.10
C ASN A 34 -15.21 -1.12 -4.43
N GLY A 35 -13.96 -1.28 -4.87
CA GLY A 35 -13.49 -0.78 -6.15
C GLY A 35 -12.01 -1.00 -6.36
N ARG A 36 -11.58 -1.12 -7.62
CA ARG A 36 -10.15 -1.24 -7.95
C ARG A 36 -9.39 0.02 -7.55
N SER A 37 -8.25 -0.16 -6.90
CA SER A 37 -7.34 0.93 -6.57
C SER A 37 -6.88 1.63 -7.83
N ARG A 38 -6.86 2.96 -7.79
CA ARG A 38 -6.48 3.82 -8.91
C ARG A 38 -5.55 4.92 -8.45
N CYS A 39 -4.68 5.38 -9.33
CA CYS A 39 -3.86 6.55 -9.08
C CYS A 39 -4.74 7.80 -9.02
N PHE A 40 -4.57 8.62 -7.98
CA PHE A 40 -5.37 9.83 -7.77
C PHE A 40 -5.01 10.97 -8.74
N SER A 41 -3.82 10.97 -9.34
CA SER A 41 -3.45 11.99 -10.35
C SER A 41 -3.87 11.64 -11.77
N CYS A 42 -3.72 10.38 -12.19
CA CYS A 42 -3.93 10.00 -13.60
C CYS A 42 -5.11 9.05 -13.82
N GLY A 43 -5.79 8.60 -12.76
CA GLY A 43 -6.92 7.68 -12.85
C GLY A 43 -6.54 6.25 -13.30
N LYS A 44 -5.25 5.95 -13.51
CA LYS A 44 -4.81 4.60 -13.88
C LYS A 44 -5.21 3.60 -12.80
N THR A 45 -5.93 2.56 -13.20
CA THR A 45 -6.18 1.38 -12.37
C THR A 45 -4.86 0.66 -12.05
N LEU A 46 -4.56 0.52 -10.76
CA LEU A 46 -3.38 -0.18 -10.26
C LEU A 46 -3.56 -1.69 -10.40
N ARG A 47 -2.52 -2.38 -10.86
CA ARG A 47 -2.49 -3.85 -10.88
C ARG A 47 -2.20 -4.37 -9.47
N TRP A 48 -2.54 -5.62 -9.17
CA TRP A 48 -2.18 -6.27 -7.90
C TRP A 48 -0.69 -6.10 -7.58
N MET A 49 0.21 -6.27 -8.55
CA MET A 49 1.65 -6.08 -8.32
C MET A 49 2.01 -4.66 -7.82
N GLU A 50 1.23 -3.64 -8.18
CA GLU A 50 1.40 -2.25 -7.74
C GLU A 50 0.71 -1.99 -6.38
N LEU A 51 0.04 -2.99 -5.80
CA LEU A 51 -0.63 -2.98 -4.51
C LEU A 51 0.13 -3.76 -3.44
N VAL A 52 1.23 -4.43 -3.80
CA VAL A 52 2.03 -5.21 -2.84
C VAL A 52 2.71 -4.24 -1.85
N PRO A 53 2.45 -4.34 -0.54
CA PRO A 53 3.03 -3.43 0.45
C PRO A 53 4.55 -3.41 0.35
N ILE A 54 5.17 -2.23 0.51
CA ILE A 54 6.63 -1.96 0.50
C ILE A 54 7.31 -2.28 -0.85
N LEU A 55 7.16 -3.49 -1.37
CA LEU A 55 7.71 -3.98 -2.63
C LEU A 55 7.25 -3.14 -3.83
N SER A 56 5.95 -2.83 -3.91
CA SER A 56 5.42 -2.02 -5.01
C SER A 56 5.97 -0.60 -4.97
N PHE A 57 6.26 -0.06 -3.78
CA PHE A 57 6.82 1.27 -3.62
C PHE A 57 8.28 1.33 -4.07
N VAL A 58 9.09 0.36 -3.66
CA VAL A 58 10.50 0.23 -4.07
C VAL A 58 10.59 0.01 -5.58
N TRP A 59 9.78 -0.89 -6.14
CA TRP A 59 9.76 -1.17 -7.57
C TRP A 59 9.37 0.06 -8.40
N GLN A 60 8.43 0.85 -7.89
CA GLN A 60 7.96 2.07 -8.52
C GLN A 60 8.84 3.29 -8.21
N MET A 61 9.92 3.12 -7.44
CA MET A 61 10.79 4.20 -6.93
C MET A 61 10.00 5.34 -6.28
N GLY A 62 8.92 5.02 -5.58
CA GLY A 62 8.02 5.99 -4.96
C GLY A 62 7.27 6.88 -5.94
N LYS A 63 7.08 6.48 -7.20
CA LYS A 63 6.38 7.26 -8.24
C LYS A 63 5.40 6.41 -9.04
N CYS A 64 4.27 6.99 -9.45
CA CYS A 64 3.35 6.28 -10.33
C CYS A 64 4.02 5.97 -11.68
N ARG A 65 3.96 4.70 -12.15
CA ARG A 65 4.57 4.29 -13.44
C ARG A 65 4.03 4.97 -14.69
N LYS A 66 2.89 5.67 -14.61
CA LYS A 66 2.25 6.31 -15.78
C LYS A 66 2.41 7.83 -15.78
N CYS A 67 2.19 8.47 -14.63
CA CYS A 67 2.21 9.94 -14.52
C CYS A 67 3.35 10.47 -13.65
N GLU A 68 4.20 9.59 -13.12
CA GLU A 68 5.37 9.92 -12.30
C GLU A 68 5.08 10.74 -11.03
N THR A 69 3.80 10.92 -10.67
CA THR A 69 3.40 11.52 -9.40
C THR A 69 4.06 10.77 -8.25
N ARG A 70 4.70 11.52 -7.35
CA ARG A 70 5.33 10.95 -6.15
C ARG A 70 4.26 10.39 -5.22
N ILE A 71 4.47 9.18 -4.77
CA ILE A 71 3.72 8.54 -3.70
C ILE A 71 4.42 8.95 -2.40
N SER A 72 3.66 9.42 -1.40
CA SER A 72 4.25 9.89 -0.14
C SER A 72 4.97 8.74 0.57
N TRP A 73 6.16 9.02 1.12
CA TRP A 73 6.96 8.05 1.86
C TRP A 73 6.29 7.57 3.15
N GLN A 74 5.27 8.28 3.63
CA GLN A 74 4.47 7.87 4.79
C GLN A 74 3.77 6.52 4.55
N TYR A 75 3.36 6.24 3.31
CA TYR A 75 2.64 5.02 2.94
C TYR A 75 3.47 3.74 3.19
N PRO A 76 4.67 3.57 2.60
CA PRO A 76 5.51 2.39 2.87
C PRO A 76 6.04 2.37 4.31
N LEU A 77 6.17 3.52 4.98
CA LEU A 77 6.66 3.58 6.36
C LEU A 77 5.63 3.04 7.35
N ILE A 78 4.35 3.38 7.16
CA ILE A 78 3.24 2.81 7.95
C ILE A 78 3.13 1.30 7.71
N GLU A 79 3.30 0.85 6.46
CA GLU A 79 3.30 -0.60 6.15
C GLU A 79 4.46 -1.34 6.82
N ALA A 80 5.65 -0.75 6.85
CA ALA A 80 6.82 -1.34 7.50
C ALA A 80 6.69 -1.35 9.02
N VAL A 81 6.15 -0.29 9.62
CA VAL A 81 5.93 -0.20 11.08
C VAL A 81 4.77 -1.11 11.51
N ALA A 82 3.71 -1.22 10.72
CA ALA A 82 2.59 -2.12 11.03
C ALA A 82 2.99 -3.60 10.97
N GLY A 83 4.03 -3.94 10.20
CA GLY A 83 4.59 -5.29 10.17
C GLY A 83 5.47 -5.64 11.38
N LEU A 84 5.99 -4.66 12.11
CA LEU A 84 7.02 -4.87 13.14
C LEU A 84 6.39 -5.03 14.53
#